data_AF-A0A962GLV4-F1
#
_entry.id   AF-A0A962GLV4-F1
#
_cell.length_a   1.000
_cell.length_b   1.000
_cell.length_c   1.000
_cell.angle_alpha   90.00
_cell.angle_beta   90.00
_cell.angle_gamma   90.00
#
_symmetry.space_group_name_H-M   'P 1'
#
loop_
_entity.id
_entity.type
_entity.pdbx_description
1 polymer ?
#
loop_
_entity_poly.entity_id
_entity_poly.type
_entity_poly.pdbx_seq_one_letter_code
_entity_poly.pdbx_strand_id
1 'polypeptide(L)'
;TDSYNYEDVLSTFKKSVDAIINDNFNTKNKAKNNKEPINFPLNQILYGPPGTGKTYNTIFEAAKIILNTKYLSYQEARGIFNEQLAAKKEERQIEFITFHQNYSYEDFIQGLRPDVDDTNNGLSFEKKNGVFKSIADRAHANLLESENKKASKLNFESVFNTYFNDLIEGSVEKIEIKMKKSSFYITNISEKSVEFRKQNGVSNHTLSLKTLSKMYEKGVNDIILGGLQPYYNPLLDLLLKQGEIKNTQVEKKNYVIIIDEINRANISRVFGELITLIEPDKRSHGKYPLSCTLPSGEKFIVPSNLYIIGTMNTADKSIALLDIALRRRFEFVPMYPNYALQNGTVHEVEVLKAINDQIKKSKGHDFQIGHSYFMVEEGKGFDLENCMNKKVIPLLLEYFMNDETEVKSILENAKLKIKDNQWPLKIDGNAAK
;
A
#
# COMPACT_ATOMS: atom_id res chain seq x y z
N THR A 1 21.25 -55.10 32.29
CA THR A 1 21.82 -53.81 32.74
C THR A 1 22.24 -53.05 31.51
N ASP A 2 21.27 -52.41 30.86
CA ASP A 2 21.56 -51.46 29.78
C ASP A 2 21.24 -50.08 30.33
N SER A 3 22.27 -49.45 30.89
CA SER A 3 22.19 -48.08 31.38
C SER A 3 22.03 -47.17 30.16
N TYR A 4 20.80 -46.74 29.90
CA TYR A 4 20.55 -45.65 28.96
C TYR A 4 21.33 -44.43 29.45
N ASN A 5 22.40 -44.08 28.74
CA ASN A 5 23.25 -42.96 29.06
C ASN A 5 22.47 -41.66 28.75
N TYR A 6 21.87 -41.10 29.80
CA TYR A 6 21.05 -39.88 29.73
C TYR A 6 21.82 -38.70 29.11
N GLU A 7 23.15 -38.68 29.27
CA GLU A 7 24.01 -37.67 28.67
C GLU A 7 24.09 -37.77 27.14
N ASP A 8 24.05 -38.98 26.58
CA ASP A 8 24.08 -39.17 25.12
C ASP A 8 22.76 -38.70 24.47
N VAL A 9 21.62 -38.96 25.13
CA VAL A 9 20.31 -38.49 24.66
C VAL A 9 20.23 -36.97 24.72
N LEU A 10 20.69 -36.36 25.81
CA LEU A 10 20.76 -34.90 25.95
C LEU A 10 21.71 -34.26 24.95
N SER A 11 22.86 -34.89 24.66
CA SER A 11 23.81 -34.37 23.67
C SER A 11 23.23 -34.41 22.26
N THR A 12 22.49 -35.47 21.93
CA THR A 12 21.82 -35.63 20.63
C THR A 12 20.68 -34.62 20.49
N PHE A 13 19.90 -34.40 21.55
CA PHE A 13 18.84 -33.41 21.56
C PHE A 13 19.38 -31.98 21.43
N LYS A 14 20.44 -31.63 22.16
CA LYS A 14 21.11 -30.33 22.02
C LYS A 14 21.66 -30.10 20.62
N LYS A 15 22.33 -31.09 20.02
CA LYS A 15 22.81 -31.00 18.62
C LYS A 15 21.67 -30.77 17.63
N SER A 16 20.52 -31.41 17.83
CA SER A 16 19.34 -31.20 16.97
C SER A 16 18.73 -29.80 17.14
N VAL A 17 18.65 -29.30 18.37
CA VAL A 17 18.17 -27.94 18.66
C VAL A 17 19.14 -26.90 18.12
N ASP A 18 20.45 -27.08 18.31
CA ASP A 18 21.49 -26.19 17.79
C ASP A 18 21.52 -26.21 16.25
N ALA A 19 21.25 -27.36 15.62
CA ALA A 19 21.09 -27.44 14.17
C ALA A 19 19.88 -26.63 13.68
N ILE A 20 18.73 -26.72 14.35
CA ILE A 20 17.50 -25.95 14.01
C ILE A 20 17.71 -24.45 14.25
N ILE A 21 18.37 -24.07 15.35
CA ILE A 21 18.71 -22.68 15.65
C ILE A 21 19.67 -22.15 14.60
N ASN A 22 20.73 -22.89 14.25
CA ASN A 22 21.68 -22.48 13.23
C ASN A 22 21.07 -22.43 11.83
N ASP A 23 20.09 -23.28 11.50
CA ASP A 23 19.35 -23.18 10.23
C ASP A 23 18.43 -21.95 10.21
N ASN A 24 17.80 -21.60 11.33
CA ASN A 24 17.01 -20.37 11.48
C ASN A 24 17.87 -19.09 11.47
N PHE A 25 19.09 -19.13 12.00
CA PHE A 25 20.05 -18.03 11.93
C PHE A 25 20.69 -17.92 10.53
N ASN A 26 21.00 -19.03 9.88
CA ASN A 26 21.51 -19.04 8.51
C ASN A 26 20.45 -18.68 7.47
N THR A 27 19.16 -18.97 7.68
CA THR A 27 18.07 -18.49 6.82
C THR A 27 17.84 -16.98 7.00
N LYS A 28 17.92 -16.44 8.22
CA LYS A 28 17.92 -14.98 8.46
C LYS A 28 19.10 -14.27 7.82
N ASN A 29 20.29 -14.89 7.80
CA ASN A 29 21.50 -14.29 7.19
C ASN A 29 21.62 -14.55 5.66
N LYS A 30 21.11 -15.67 5.12
CA LYS A 30 21.04 -15.93 3.67
C LYS A 30 19.99 -15.09 2.96
N ALA A 31 18.94 -14.65 3.65
CA ALA A 31 17.93 -13.75 3.08
C ALA A 31 18.47 -12.35 2.71
N LYS A 32 19.69 -12.00 3.14
CA LYS A 32 20.30 -10.70 2.84
C LYS A 32 21.06 -10.64 1.51
N ASN A 33 21.45 -11.76 0.88
CA ASN A 33 22.46 -11.70 -0.20
C ASN A 33 22.19 -12.52 -1.46
N ASN A 34 20.99 -13.02 -1.73
CA ASN A 34 20.55 -13.45 -3.07
C ASN A 34 19.02 -13.58 -3.10
N LYS A 35 18.30 -12.48 -3.34
CA LYS A 35 16.87 -12.54 -3.62
C LYS A 35 16.70 -12.51 -5.14
N GLU A 36 16.31 -13.64 -5.74
CA GLU A 36 15.58 -13.57 -6.99
C GLU A 36 14.40 -12.58 -6.80
N PRO A 37 14.12 -11.72 -7.78
CA PRO A 37 13.05 -10.74 -7.65
C PRO A 37 11.73 -11.47 -7.39
N ILE A 38 11.11 -11.19 -6.24
CA ILE A 38 9.79 -11.73 -5.93
C ILE A 38 8.81 -11.00 -6.84
N ASN A 39 8.27 -11.74 -7.82
CA ASN A 39 7.31 -11.18 -8.76
C ASN A 39 5.89 -11.33 -8.19
N PHE A 40 5.31 -10.23 -7.72
CA PHE A 40 3.91 -10.18 -7.34
C PHE A 40 3.06 -9.70 -8.52
N PRO A 41 1.84 -10.22 -8.70
CA PRO A 41 0.94 -9.71 -9.74
C PRO A 41 0.54 -8.27 -9.44
N LEU A 42 0.73 -7.37 -10.41
CA LEU A 42 0.43 -5.94 -10.27
C LEU A 42 -1.07 -5.67 -10.06
N ASN A 43 -1.93 -6.51 -10.63
CA ASN A 43 -3.38 -6.42 -10.55
C ASN A 43 -3.94 -7.81 -10.26
N GLN A 44 -4.63 -7.97 -9.14
CA GLN A 44 -5.24 -9.23 -8.77
C GLN A 44 -6.65 -9.02 -8.22
N ILE A 45 -7.55 -9.97 -8.46
CA ILE A 45 -8.89 -10.02 -7.88
C ILE A 45 -9.05 -11.37 -7.18
N LEU A 46 -9.21 -11.33 -5.86
CA LEU A 46 -9.59 -12.49 -5.07
C LEU A 46 -11.10 -12.65 -5.19
N TYR A 47 -11.57 -13.76 -5.74
CA TYR A 47 -12.99 -13.95 -6.03
C TYR A 47 -13.51 -15.28 -5.50
N GLY A 48 -14.80 -15.32 -5.15
CA GLY A 48 -15.48 -16.53 -4.70
C GLY A 48 -16.64 -16.23 -3.74
N PRO A 49 -17.26 -17.28 -3.17
CA PRO A 49 -18.39 -17.14 -2.27
C PRO A 49 -18.05 -16.36 -0.99
N PRO A 50 -19.04 -15.80 -0.28
CA PRO A 50 -18.81 -15.13 0.99
C PRO A 50 -18.26 -16.08 2.05
N GLY A 51 -17.47 -15.54 2.98
CA GLY A 51 -16.91 -16.30 4.09
C GLY A 51 -15.73 -17.22 3.75
N THR A 52 -15.06 -17.00 2.62
CA THR A 52 -13.83 -17.74 2.21
C THR A 52 -12.54 -17.01 2.56
N GLY A 53 -12.61 -15.90 3.31
CA GLY A 53 -11.44 -15.17 3.78
C GLY A 53 -10.78 -14.25 2.74
N LYS A 54 -11.52 -13.79 1.72
CA LYS A 54 -10.97 -12.89 0.68
C LYS A 54 -10.33 -11.62 1.28
N THR A 55 -11.09 -10.86 2.07
CA THR A 55 -10.60 -9.63 2.73
C THR A 55 -9.48 -9.91 3.73
N TYR A 56 -9.49 -11.07 4.39
CA TYR A 56 -8.37 -11.51 5.23
C TYR A 56 -7.08 -11.70 4.41
N ASN A 57 -7.20 -12.32 3.23
CA ASN A 57 -6.05 -12.57 2.36
C ASN A 57 -5.54 -11.29 1.68
N THR A 58 -6.38 -10.29 1.40
CA THR A 58 -5.89 -9.02 0.83
C THR A 58 -4.96 -8.28 1.79
N ILE A 59 -5.23 -8.30 3.10
CA ILE A 59 -4.33 -7.79 4.13
C ILE A 59 -2.98 -8.51 4.07
N PHE A 60 -3.01 -9.84 3.96
CA PHE A 60 -1.83 -10.68 3.91
C PHE A 60 -0.97 -10.39 2.67
N GLU A 61 -1.59 -10.34 1.49
CA GLU A 61 -0.90 -10.07 0.22
C GLU A 61 -0.37 -8.64 0.16
N ALA A 62 -1.12 -7.65 0.64
CA ALA A 62 -0.66 -6.27 0.68
C ALA A 62 0.60 -6.12 1.55
N ALA A 63 0.62 -6.74 2.74
CA ALA A 63 1.77 -6.71 3.63
C ALA A 63 3.01 -7.38 3.02
N LYS A 64 2.84 -8.52 2.33
CA LYS A 64 3.93 -9.20 1.60
C LYS A 64 4.52 -8.32 0.51
N ILE A 65 3.68 -7.61 -0.24
CA ILE A 65 4.10 -6.72 -1.33
C ILE A 65 4.93 -5.55 -0.79
N ILE A 66 4.44 -4.85 0.25
CA ILE A 66 5.16 -3.68 0.79
C ILE A 66 6.49 -4.06 1.45
N LEU A 67 6.57 -5.25 2.06
CA LEU A 67 7.81 -5.78 2.65
C LEU A 67 8.71 -6.52 1.65
N ASN A 68 8.21 -6.76 0.43
CA ASN A 68 8.87 -7.57 -0.59
C ASN A 68 9.37 -8.93 -0.01
N THR A 69 8.44 -9.69 0.57
CA THR A 69 8.68 -11.01 1.19
C THR A 69 7.62 -12.04 0.82
N LYS A 70 8.01 -13.31 0.67
CA LYS A 70 7.08 -14.44 0.48
C LYS A 70 6.55 -14.99 1.80
N TYR A 71 7.31 -14.83 2.88
CA TYR A 71 7.04 -15.43 4.18
C TYR A 71 6.71 -14.32 5.17
N LEU A 72 5.50 -14.40 5.71
CA LEU A 72 4.96 -13.48 6.72
C LEU A 72 3.91 -14.25 7.51
N SER A 73 3.80 -14.05 8.81
CA SER A 73 2.66 -14.54 9.58
C SER A 73 1.47 -13.59 9.43
N TYR A 74 0.25 -14.08 9.65
CA TYR A 74 -0.91 -13.19 9.59
C TYR A 74 -0.91 -12.12 10.69
N GLN A 75 -0.40 -12.44 11.89
CA GLN A 75 -0.32 -11.48 12.99
C GLN A 75 0.59 -10.30 12.62
N GLU A 76 1.74 -10.58 12.00
CA GLU A 76 2.64 -9.53 11.48
C GLU A 76 1.97 -8.73 10.37
N ALA A 77 1.34 -9.40 9.39
CA ALA A 77 0.63 -8.74 8.30
C ALA A 77 -0.46 -7.78 8.80
N ARG A 78 -1.24 -8.22 9.80
CA ARG A 78 -2.28 -7.42 10.43
C ARG A 78 -1.71 -6.24 11.20
N GLY A 79 -0.60 -6.43 11.91
CA GLY A 79 0.13 -5.35 12.60
C GLY A 79 0.52 -4.25 11.63
N ILE A 80 1.20 -4.62 10.54
CA ILE A 80 1.63 -3.69 9.49
C ILE A 80 0.44 -2.97 8.86
N PHE A 81 -0.63 -3.69 8.53
CA PHE A 81 -1.81 -3.09 7.93
C PHE A 81 -2.47 -2.06 8.86
N ASN A 82 -2.58 -2.37 10.15
CA ASN A 82 -3.11 -1.43 11.14
C ASN A 82 -2.21 -0.19 11.29
N GLU A 83 -0.89 -0.36 11.28
CA GLU A 83 0.08 0.74 11.30
C GLU A 83 -0.10 1.65 10.07
N GLN A 84 -0.26 1.08 8.87
CA GLN A 84 -0.53 1.84 7.64
C GLN A 84 -1.84 2.61 7.72
N LEU A 85 -2.91 2.04 8.30
CA LEU A 85 -4.18 2.73 8.48
C LEU A 85 -4.14 3.81 9.57
N ALA A 86 -3.27 3.69 10.56
CA ALA A 86 -3.06 4.68 11.62
C ALA A 86 -2.13 5.83 11.19
N ALA A 87 -1.25 5.59 10.22
CA ALA A 87 -0.32 6.59 9.70
C ALA A 87 -1.05 7.78 9.02
N LYS A 88 -0.35 8.92 8.95
CA LYS A 88 -0.80 10.07 8.16
C LYS A 88 -0.94 9.66 6.70
N LYS A 89 -1.95 10.20 6.00
CA LYS A 89 -2.27 9.78 4.62
C LYS A 89 -1.06 9.85 3.71
N GLU A 90 -0.24 10.88 3.85
CA GLU A 90 0.95 11.15 3.03
C GLU A 90 2.04 10.07 3.19
N GLU A 91 2.04 9.36 4.32
CA GLU A 91 3.04 8.33 4.66
C GLU A 91 2.57 6.91 4.29
N ARG A 92 1.30 6.74 3.89
CA ARG A 92 0.71 5.41 3.64
C ARG A 92 1.20 4.78 2.34
N GLN A 93 1.66 3.55 2.47
CA GLN A 93 1.90 2.63 1.37
C GLN A 93 0.66 1.79 1.03
N ILE A 94 -0.28 1.62 1.97
CA ILE A 94 -1.51 0.86 1.75
C ILE A 94 -2.72 1.78 1.87
N GLU A 95 -3.59 1.78 0.86
CA GLU A 95 -4.94 2.35 0.94
C GLU A 95 -5.97 1.22 0.88
N PHE A 96 -7.00 1.29 1.71
CA PHE A 96 -8.11 0.34 1.72
C PHE A 96 -9.41 1.11 1.46
N ILE A 97 -10.14 0.70 0.41
CA ILE A 97 -11.43 1.27 0.05
C ILE A 97 -12.45 0.16 -0.22
N THR A 98 -13.72 0.50 -0.11
CA THR A 98 -14.83 -0.39 -0.47
C THR A 98 -15.69 0.29 -1.53
N PHE A 99 -15.93 -0.40 -2.64
CA PHE A 99 -16.80 0.10 -3.69
C PHE A 99 -18.28 -0.08 -3.32
N HIS A 100 -19.07 0.90 -3.73
CA HIS A 100 -20.53 0.91 -3.59
C HIS A 100 -21.15 1.47 -4.87
N GLN A 101 -22.47 1.31 -5.04
CA GLN A 101 -23.15 1.60 -6.31
C GLN A 101 -22.99 3.05 -6.81
N ASN A 102 -22.82 4.00 -5.87
CA ASN A 102 -22.64 5.42 -6.17
C ASN A 102 -21.16 5.86 -6.25
N TYR A 103 -20.21 4.93 -6.10
CA TYR A 103 -18.79 5.25 -6.19
C TYR A 103 -18.46 5.70 -7.62
N SER A 104 -17.82 6.84 -7.76
CA SER A 104 -17.68 7.54 -9.06
C SER A 104 -16.21 7.76 -9.46
N TYR A 105 -16.01 8.21 -10.69
CA TYR A 105 -14.67 8.60 -11.17
C TYR A 105 -14.11 9.76 -10.33
N GLU A 106 -14.99 10.67 -9.91
CA GLU A 106 -14.67 11.86 -9.15
C GLU A 106 -14.15 11.52 -7.73
N ASP A 107 -14.59 10.41 -7.16
CA ASP A 107 -14.10 9.91 -5.86
C ASP A 107 -12.79 9.13 -5.99
N PHE A 108 -12.61 8.44 -7.12
CA PHE A 108 -11.48 7.55 -7.35
C PHE A 108 -10.26 8.28 -7.91
N ILE A 109 -10.47 9.14 -8.91
CA ILE A 109 -9.42 9.77 -9.71
C ILE A 109 -9.29 11.25 -9.37
N GLN A 110 -10.27 12.05 -9.76
CA GLN A 110 -10.26 13.50 -9.49
C GLN A 110 -11.65 14.09 -9.72
N GLY A 111 -12.11 14.92 -8.78
CA GLY A 111 -13.40 15.59 -8.83
C GLY A 111 -13.32 17.05 -8.43
N LEU A 112 -14.35 17.81 -8.77
CA LEU A 112 -14.56 19.17 -8.24
C LEU A 112 -15.35 19.09 -6.94
N ARG A 113 -14.91 19.83 -5.91
CA ARG A 113 -15.60 19.97 -4.63
C ARG A 113 -15.81 21.45 -4.33
N PRO A 114 -16.93 21.84 -3.70
CA PRO A 114 -17.11 23.21 -3.25
C PRO A 114 -15.98 23.61 -2.30
N ASP A 115 -15.38 24.77 -2.53
CA ASP A 115 -14.43 25.37 -1.61
C ASP A 115 -15.25 26.10 -0.52
N VAL A 116 -15.08 25.68 0.73
CA VAL A 116 -15.83 26.20 1.88
C VAL A 116 -15.05 27.30 2.62
N ASP A 117 -13.79 27.52 2.26
CA ASP A 117 -12.89 28.48 2.91
C ASP A 117 -12.75 29.78 2.11
N ASP A 118 -13.32 29.85 0.89
CA ASP A 118 -13.35 31.07 0.09
C ASP A 118 -14.30 32.11 0.72
N THR A 119 -13.70 33.13 1.35
CA THR A 119 -14.41 34.23 2.02
C THR A 119 -15.14 35.18 1.06
N ASN A 120 -15.03 34.97 -0.25
CA ASN A 120 -15.84 35.68 -1.23
C ASN A 120 -17.25 35.08 -1.27
N ASN A 121 -18.30 35.91 -1.27
CA ASN A 121 -19.73 35.52 -1.32
C ASN A 121 -20.17 34.72 -2.59
N GLY A 122 -19.26 34.07 -3.31
CA GLY A 122 -19.52 33.26 -4.49
C GLY A 122 -19.26 31.77 -4.26
N LEU A 123 -19.93 30.92 -5.04
CA LEU A 123 -19.66 29.47 -5.09
C LEU A 123 -18.37 29.22 -5.88
N SER A 124 -17.28 28.86 -5.21
CA SER A 124 -16.04 28.41 -5.83
C SER A 124 -15.85 26.89 -5.69
N PHE A 125 -15.07 26.31 -6.61
CA PHE A 125 -14.81 24.87 -6.65
C PHE A 125 -13.32 24.61 -6.67
N GLU A 126 -12.85 23.74 -5.77
CA GLU A 126 -11.50 23.21 -5.78
C GLU A 126 -11.44 21.84 -6.45
N LYS A 127 -10.29 21.53 -7.05
CA LYS A 127 -9.99 20.20 -7.56
C LYS A 127 -9.50 19.34 -6.42
N LYS A 128 -10.14 18.19 -6.22
CA LYS A 128 -9.75 17.21 -5.21
C LYS A 128 -9.32 15.91 -5.86
N ASN A 129 -8.09 15.47 -5.55
CA ASN A 129 -7.60 14.18 -6.00
C ASN A 129 -8.35 13.06 -5.28
N GLY A 130 -8.78 12.07 -6.05
CA GLY A 130 -9.35 10.83 -5.53
C GLY A 130 -8.27 9.91 -4.95
N VAL A 131 -8.72 8.83 -4.33
CA VAL A 131 -7.84 7.89 -3.61
C VAL A 131 -6.80 7.22 -4.51
N PHE A 132 -7.18 6.83 -5.73
CA PHE A 132 -6.29 6.16 -6.67
C PHE A 132 -5.22 7.11 -7.21
N LYS A 133 -5.62 8.32 -7.60
CA LYS A 133 -4.66 9.34 -8.04
C LYS A 133 -3.68 9.68 -6.92
N SER A 134 -4.19 9.85 -5.70
CA SER A 134 -3.35 10.19 -4.54
C SER A 134 -2.29 9.13 -4.25
N ILE A 135 -2.65 7.84 -4.20
CA ILE A 135 -1.66 6.77 -3.97
C ILE A 135 -0.72 6.59 -5.18
N ALA A 136 -1.21 6.75 -6.41
CA ALA A 136 -0.39 6.67 -7.61
C ALA A 136 0.65 7.80 -7.67
N ASP A 137 0.26 9.03 -7.35
CA ASP A 137 1.18 10.18 -7.31
C ASP A 137 2.27 9.95 -6.24
N ARG A 138 1.91 9.44 -5.05
CA ARG A 138 2.89 9.07 -3.99
C ARG A 138 3.83 7.96 -4.44
N ALA A 139 3.29 6.90 -5.03
CA ALA A 139 4.08 5.77 -5.52
C ALA A 139 5.07 6.20 -6.62
N HIS A 140 4.61 7.04 -7.55
CA HIS A 140 5.43 7.57 -8.62
C HIS A 140 6.52 8.51 -8.10
N ALA A 141 6.20 9.40 -7.15
CA ALA A 141 7.17 10.28 -6.51
C ALA A 141 8.31 9.48 -5.85
N ASN A 142 7.96 8.48 -5.01
CA ASN A 142 8.96 7.62 -4.40
C ASN A 142 9.80 6.84 -5.43
N LEU A 143 9.17 6.37 -6.52
CA LEU A 143 9.88 5.67 -7.59
C LEU A 143 10.94 6.58 -8.23
N LEU A 144 10.56 7.80 -8.63
CA LEU A 144 11.48 8.77 -9.22
C LEU A 144 12.60 9.17 -8.25
N GLU A 145 12.26 9.41 -6.98
CA GLU A 145 13.24 9.72 -5.93
C GLU A 145 14.25 8.57 -5.72
N SER A 146 13.78 7.32 -5.74
CA SER A 146 14.65 6.15 -5.57
C SER A 146 15.61 5.92 -6.74
N GLU A 147 15.26 6.40 -7.92
CA GLU A 147 16.05 6.30 -9.16
C GLU A 147 17.02 7.46 -9.34
N ASN A 148 16.71 8.62 -8.75
CA ASN A 148 17.55 9.80 -8.78
C ASN A 148 18.81 9.60 -7.94
N LYS A 149 19.87 9.09 -8.58
CA LYS A 149 21.26 9.12 -8.06
C LYS A 149 21.85 10.53 -7.94
N LYS A 150 21.15 11.56 -8.41
CA LYS A 150 21.61 12.94 -8.40
C LYS A 150 21.16 13.62 -7.11
N ALA A 151 22.10 13.68 -6.17
CA ALA A 151 22.20 14.61 -5.05
C ALA A 151 20.90 15.37 -4.71
N SER A 152 20.16 14.85 -3.74
CA SER A 152 19.19 15.65 -3.00
C SER A 152 19.97 16.76 -2.31
N LYS A 153 20.00 17.91 -2.95
CA LYS A 153 20.63 19.11 -2.39
C LYS A 153 19.57 19.80 -1.53
N LEU A 154 19.91 20.12 -0.28
CA LEU A 154 19.02 20.91 0.59
C LEU A 154 18.64 22.23 -0.12
N ASN A 155 17.45 22.76 0.18
CA ASN A 155 17.03 24.03 -0.41
C ASN A 155 18.01 25.16 -0.02
N PHE A 156 18.14 26.18 -0.88
CA PHE A 156 19.10 27.27 -0.71
C PHE A 156 18.95 28.00 0.62
N GLU A 157 17.72 28.36 0.99
CA GLU A 157 17.42 29.19 2.15
C GLU A 157 17.78 28.49 3.46
N SER A 158 17.46 27.21 3.59
CA SER A 158 17.84 26.40 4.75
C SER A 158 19.35 26.30 4.88
N VAL A 159 20.07 25.96 3.81
CA VAL A 159 21.54 25.85 3.86
C VAL A 159 22.19 27.20 4.16
N PHE A 160 21.71 28.25 3.52
CA PHE A 160 22.24 29.59 3.69
C PHE A 160 22.02 30.10 5.11
N ASN A 161 20.80 30.03 5.63
CA ASN A 161 20.47 30.49 6.97
C ASN A 161 21.17 29.66 8.04
N THR A 162 21.21 28.33 7.90
CA THR A 162 21.96 27.47 8.85
C THR A 162 23.44 27.80 8.85
N TYR A 163 24.06 27.98 7.68
CA TYR A 163 25.50 28.25 7.62
C TYR A 163 25.87 29.65 8.14
N PHE A 164 25.02 30.64 7.90
CA PHE A 164 25.28 32.04 8.29
C PHE A 164 24.59 32.47 9.58
N ASN A 165 23.97 31.54 10.33
CA ASN A 165 23.17 31.85 11.51
C ASN A 165 23.95 32.68 12.54
N ASP A 166 25.19 32.28 12.84
CA ASP A 166 26.03 32.98 13.82
C ASP A 166 26.34 34.43 13.41
N LEU A 167 26.40 34.73 12.12
CA LEU A 167 26.60 36.10 11.63
C LEU A 167 25.30 36.91 11.65
N ILE A 168 24.17 36.26 11.34
CA ILE A 168 22.83 36.88 11.35
C ILE A 168 22.41 37.23 12.79
N GLU A 169 22.69 36.35 13.74
CA GLU A 169 22.42 36.57 15.17
C GLU A 169 23.44 37.51 15.85
N GLY A 170 24.52 37.86 15.16
CA GLY A 170 25.57 38.74 15.68
C GLY A 170 26.57 38.05 16.62
N SER A 171 26.57 36.72 16.69
CA SER A 171 27.50 35.90 17.46
C SER A 171 28.94 35.94 16.91
N VAL A 172 29.10 36.25 15.62
CA VAL A 172 30.40 36.51 14.97
C VAL A 172 30.35 37.80 14.16
N GLU A 173 31.46 38.55 14.12
CA GLU A 173 31.53 39.81 13.35
C GLU A 173 31.71 39.61 11.84
N LYS A 174 32.30 38.48 11.43
CA LYS A 174 32.56 38.16 10.03
C LYS A 174 32.80 36.68 9.80
N ILE A 175 32.46 36.19 8.62
CA ILE A 175 32.77 34.82 8.17
C ILE A 175 33.78 34.86 7.02
N GLU A 176 34.88 34.11 7.16
CA GLU A 176 35.90 33.99 6.11
C GLU A 176 35.49 33.01 5.01
N ILE A 177 35.58 33.44 3.76
CA ILE A 177 35.40 32.61 2.57
C ILE A 177 36.74 32.49 1.84
N LYS A 178 37.24 31.26 1.72
CA LYS A 178 38.52 30.96 1.09
C LYS A 178 38.39 30.91 -0.44
N MET A 179 39.28 31.61 -1.13
CA MET A 179 39.45 31.55 -2.58
C MET A 179 40.75 30.79 -2.92
N LYS A 180 41.04 30.57 -4.21
CA LYS A 180 42.24 29.84 -4.65
C LYS A 180 43.58 30.44 -4.18
N LYS A 181 43.66 31.77 -4.03
CA LYS A 181 44.92 32.50 -3.69
C LYS A 181 44.77 33.55 -2.58
N SER A 182 43.57 33.74 -2.05
CA SER A 182 43.23 34.79 -1.07
C SER A 182 41.97 34.42 -0.31
N SER A 183 41.53 35.24 0.63
CA SER A 183 40.19 35.15 1.23
C SER A 183 39.42 36.47 1.12
N PHE A 184 38.14 36.40 1.41
CA PHE A 184 37.31 37.57 1.66
C PHE A 184 36.41 37.30 2.86
N TYR A 185 35.90 38.35 3.47
CA TYR A 185 35.10 38.27 4.69
C TYR A 185 33.70 38.75 4.40
N ILE A 186 32.70 37.90 4.67
CA ILE A 186 31.31 38.31 4.71
C ILE A 186 31.09 39.02 6.05
N THR A 187 30.62 40.26 5.99
CA THR A 187 30.53 41.16 7.15
C THR A 187 29.09 41.47 7.54
N ASN A 188 28.14 41.34 6.61
CA ASN A 188 26.72 41.56 6.88
C ASN A 188 25.85 40.84 5.84
N ILE A 189 24.62 40.50 6.21
CA ILE A 189 23.63 39.88 5.34
C ILE A 189 22.32 40.64 5.50
N SER A 190 21.81 41.18 4.40
CA SER A 190 20.47 41.78 4.32
C SER A 190 19.51 40.85 3.58
N GLU A 191 18.22 41.21 3.54
CA GLU A 191 17.19 40.45 2.79
C GLU A 191 17.53 40.23 1.31
N LYS A 192 18.33 41.12 0.71
CA LYS A 192 18.58 41.13 -0.74
C LYS A 192 20.03 40.87 -1.12
N SER A 193 20.98 41.05 -0.20
CA SER A 193 22.40 40.99 -0.52
C SER A 193 23.29 40.56 0.64
N VAL A 194 24.43 39.98 0.27
CA VAL A 194 25.54 39.67 1.17
C VAL A 194 26.61 40.75 1.02
N GLU A 195 26.96 41.42 2.11
CA GLU A 195 28.06 42.38 2.16
C GLU A 195 29.38 41.68 2.47
N PHE A 196 30.44 42.05 1.75
CA PHE A 196 31.76 41.50 1.96
C PHE A 196 32.89 42.52 1.82
N ARG A 197 34.03 42.22 2.46
CA ARG A 197 35.30 42.93 2.35
C ARG A 197 36.39 42.01 1.84
N LYS A 198 37.29 42.53 1.01
CA LYS A 198 38.51 41.82 0.58
C LYS A 198 39.50 41.76 1.74
N GLN A 199 40.36 40.74 1.77
CA GLN A 199 41.33 40.53 2.86
C GLN A 199 42.16 41.77 3.23
N ASN A 200 42.60 42.54 2.22
CA ASN A 200 43.41 43.76 2.40
C ASN A 200 42.68 45.03 1.95
N GLY A 201 41.34 45.00 1.82
CA GLY A 201 40.54 46.10 1.29
C GLY A 201 39.65 46.75 2.34
N VAL A 202 39.57 48.09 2.32
CA VAL A 202 38.69 48.87 3.22
C VAL A 202 37.28 49.00 2.64
N SER A 203 37.11 48.81 1.32
CA SER A 203 35.83 48.98 0.63
C SER A 203 34.86 47.81 0.87
N ASN A 204 33.61 48.15 1.20
CA ASN A 204 32.50 47.21 1.20
C ASN A 204 32.02 46.94 -0.22
N HIS A 205 31.70 45.67 -0.49
CA HIS A 205 31.11 45.21 -1.73
C HIS A 205 29.88 44.34 -1.44
N THR A 206 28.98 44.19 -2.40
CA THR A 206 27.73 43.43 -2.24
C THR A 206 27.58 42.34 -3.30
N LEU A 207 26.99 41.22 -2.91
CA LEU A 207 26.54 40.13 -3.78
C LEU A 207 25.02 39.98 -3.65
N SER A 208 24.30 39.86 -4.75
CA SER A 208 22.85 39.61 -4.74
C SER A 208 22.53 38.17 -4.32
N LEU A 209 21.67 38.02 -3.30
CA LEU A 209 21.15 36.73 -2.83
C LEU A 209 20.24 36.06 -3.88
N LYS A 210 19.42 36.84 -4.58
CA LYS A 210 18.57 36.32 -5.67
C LYS A 210 19.39 35.64 -6.77
N THR A 211 20.53 36.23 -7.12
CA THR A 211 21.45 35.66 -8.10
C THR A 211 22.14 34.41 -7.56
N LEU A 212 22.60 34.44 -6.31
CA LEU A 212 23.24 33.30 -5.65
C LEU A 212 22.28 32.10 -5.51
N SER A 213 21.02 32.35 -5.14
CA SER A 213 19.97 31.33 -5.07
C SER A 213 19.74 30.65 -6.42
N LYS A 214 19.60 31.43 -7.51
CA LYS A 214 19.47 30.88 -8.87
C LYS A 214 20.67 30.03 -9.29
N MET A 215 21.89 30.44 -8.95
CA MET A 215 23.09 29.65 -9.22
C MET A 215 23.10 28.35 -8.40
N TYR A 216 22.67 28.43 -7.13
CA TYR A 216 22.60 27.29 -6.24
C TYR A 216 21.60 26.23 -6.71
N GLU A 217 20.43 26.66 -7.19
CA GLU A 217 19.39 25.80 -7.77
C GLU A 217 19.89 25.09 -9.03
N LYS A 218 20.64 25.80 -9.88
CA LYS A 218 21.26 25.23 -11.10
C LYS A 218 22.51 24.40 -10.82
N GLY A 219 23.12 24.57 -9.64
CA GLY A 219 24.37 23.92 -9.24
C GLY A 219 25.63 24.43 -9.94
N VAL A 220 25.54 25.51 -10.74
CA VAL A 220 26.66 26.08 -11.49
C VAL A 220 26.51 27.61 -11.56
N ASN A 221 27.63 28.33 -11.69
CA ASN A 221 27.58 29.76 -12.04
C ASN A 221 27.55 29.92 -13.57
N ASP A 222 26.36 30.21 -14.12
CA ASP A 222 26.15 30.57 -15.52
C ASP A 222 25.69 32.04 -15.71
N ILE A 223 25.53 32.80 -14.61
CA ILE A 223 24.95 34.16 -14.63
C ILE A 223 26.03 35.24 -14.56
N ILE A 224 27.08 35.06 -13.75
CA ILE A 224 28.10 36.09 -13.51
C ILE A 224 29.41 35.68 -14.17
N LEU A 225 29.74 36.35 -15.28
CA LEU A 225 30.92 36.14 -16.10
C LEU A 225 31.97 37.27 -15.97
N GLY A 226 31.78 38.20 -15.03
CA GLY A 226 32.61 39.42 -14.86
C GLY A 226 33.38 39.49 -13.55
N GLY A 227 33.85 40.69 -13.16
CA GLY A 227 34.79 40.90 -12.04
C GLY A 227 34.33 40.46 -10.63
N LEU A 228 33.04 40.16 -10.44
CA LEU A 228 32.50 39.60 -9.19
C LEU A 228 32.46 38.06 -9.16
N GLN A 229 32.68 37.40 -10.30
CA GLN A 229 32.73 35.93 -10.40
C GLN A 229 33.68 35.27 -9.37
N PRO A 230 34.88 35.83 -9.07
CA PRO A 230 35.78 35.24 -8.09
C PRO A 230 35.21 35.19 -6.66
N TYR A 231 34.15 35.95 -6.35
CA TYR A 231 33.50 35.95 -5.03
C TYR A 231 32.23 35.09 -5.03
N TYR A 232 31.49 35.08 -6.14
CA TYR A 232 30.33 34.20 -6.31
C TYR A 232 30.73 32.72 -6.30
N ASN A 233 31.77 32.32 -7.03
CA ASN A 233 32.11 30.91 -7.18
C ASN A 233 32.49 30.24 -5.85
N PRO A 234 33.41 30.78 -5.02
CA PRO A 234 33.78 30.12 -3.77
C PRO A 234 32.63 30.05 -2.76
N LEU A 235 31.76 31.07 -2.74
CA LEU A 235 30.56 31.06 -1.90
C LEU A 235 29.53 30.04 -2.39
N LEU A 236 29.32 29.95 -3.70
CA LEU A 236 28.47 28.93 -4.32
C LEU A 236 28.99 27.52 -4.06
N ASP A 237 30.29 27.28 -4.22
CA ASP A 237 30.93 25.98 -3.98
C ASP A 237 30.79 25.55 -2.51
N LEU A 238 30.99 26.49 -1.59
CA LEU A 238 30.79 26.26 -0.16
C LEU A 238 29.35 25.86 0.14
N LEU A 239 28.37 26.63 -0.34
CA LEU A 239 26.96 26.34 -0.14
C LEU A 239 26.54 25.03 -0.83
N LEU A 240 27.08 24.75 -2.03
CA LEU A 240 26.89 23.49 -2.72
C LEU A 240 27.30 22.32 -1.84
N LYS A 241 28.51 22.40 -1.28
CA LYS A 241 29.08 21.37 -0.39
C LYS A 241 28.31 21.22 0.92
N GLN A 242 27.83 22.32 1.51
CA GLN A 242 27.00 22.27 2.72
C GLN A 242 25.58 21.75 2.45
N GLY A 243 25.09 21.97 1.23
CA GLY A 243 23.80 21.45 0.78
C GLY A 243 23.82 20.00 0.31
N GLU A 244 25.01 19.37 0.19
CA GLU A 244 25.12 17.94 -0.08
C GLU A 244 24.58 17.14 1.10
N ILE A 245 23.41 16.55 0.94
CA ILE A 245 22.95 15.49 1.84
C ILE A 245 23.84 14.27 1.57
N LYS A 246 24.49 13.72 2.61
CA LYS A 246 25.13 12.41 2.52
C LYS A 246 24.07 11.42 2.00
N ASN A 247 24.25 10.93 0.77
CA ASN A 247 23.30 10.07 0.05
C ASN A 247 22.69 8.98 0.95
N THR A 248 21.54 9.26 1.56
CA THR A 248 20.59 8.20 1.92
C THR A 248 19.83 7.95 0.64
N GLN A 249 20.26 6.96 -0.14
CA GLN A 249 19.52 6.52 -1.31
C GLN A 249 18.08 6.25 -0.87
N VAL A 250 17.12 6.99 -1.42
CA VAL A 250 15.71 6.78 -1.10
C VAL A 250 15.36 5.35 -1.52
N GLU A 251 14.91 4.54 -0.56
CA GLU A 251 14.52 3.17 -0.84
C GLU A 251 13.29 3.16 -1.75
N LYS A 252 13.34 2.35 -2.82
CA LYS A 252 12.18 2.09 -3.67
C LYS A 252 11.17 1.28 -2.86
N LYS A 253 10.00 1.87 -2.63
CA LYS A 253 8.89 1.27 -1.89
C LYS A 253 7.82 0.78 -2.86
N ASN A 254 7.13 -0.29 -2.46
CA ASN A 254 5.90 -0.73 -3.10
C ASN A 254 4.69 -0.10 -2.42
N TYR A 255 3.65 0.16 -3.20
CA TYR A 255 2.38 0.73 -2.75
C TYR A 255 1.24 -0.20 -3.15
N VAL A 256 0.20 -0.31 -2.34
CA VAL A 256 -0.93 -1.22 -2.57
C VAL A 256 -2.23 -0.48 -2.35
N ILE A 257 -3.15 -0.57 -3.32
CA ILE A 257 -4.54 -0.20 -3.11
C ILE A 257 -5.41 -1.47 -3.05
N ILE A 258 -6.12 -1.63 -1.96
CA ILE A 258 -7.10 -2.70 -1.76
C ILE A 258 -8.48 -2.13 -2.06
N ILE A 259 -9.18 -2.77 -3.01
CA ILE A 259 -10.53 -2.41 -3.44
C ILE A 259 -11.48 -3.55 -3.06
N ASP A 260 -12.07 -3.44 -1.88
CA ASP A 260 -13.05 -4.41 -1.41
C ASP A 260 -14.38 -4.25 -2.17
N GLU A 261 -15.04 -5.38 -2.45
CA GLU A 261 -16.30 -5.42 -3.20
C GLU A 261 -16.22 -4.72 -4.57
N ILE A 262 -15.13 -4.97 -5.31
CA ILE A 262 -14.79 -4.26 -6.55
C ILE A 262 -15.93 -4.28 -7.59
N ASN A 263 -16.73 -5.35 -7.59
CA ASN A 263 -17.84 -5.49 -8.53
C ASN A 263 -19.04 -4.59 -8.17
N ARG A 264 -19.18 -4.09 -6.93
CA ARG A 264 -20.34 -3.28 -6.47
C ARG A 264 -20.45 -1.88 -7.08
N ALA A 265 -19.45 -1.45 -7.85
CA ALA A 265 -19.50 -0.23 -8.64
C ALA A 265 -19.37 -0.55 -10.14
N ASN A 266 -19.77 0.38 -11.00
CA ASN A 266 -19.46 0.28 -12.43
C ASN A 266 -17.98 0.59 -12.64
N ILE A 267 -17.15 -0.45 -12.64
CA ILE A 267 -15.69 -0.31 -12.67
C ILE A 267 -15.22 0.42 -13.93
N SER A 268 -15.85 0.18 -15.08
CA SER A 268 -15.50 0.90 -16.33
C SER A 268 -15.71 2.41 -16.18
N ARG A 269 -16.80 2.84 -15.50
CA ARG A 269 -17.05 4.25 -15.21
C ARG A 269 -16.09 4.80 -14.15
N VAL A 270 -15.79 4.03 -13.11
CA VAL A 270 -14.91 4.45 -12.01
C VAL A 270 -13.46 4.62 -12.48
N PHE A 271 -12.95 3.68 -13.28
CA PHE A 271 -11.59 3.73 -13.80
C PHE A 271 -11.45 4.67 -15.01
N GLY A 272 -12.52 4.89 -15.78
CA GLY A 272 -12.51 5.78 -16.95
C GLY A 272 -11.36 5.43 -17.91
N GLU A 273 -10.55 6.42 -18.26
CA GLU A 273 -9.38 6.27 -19.13
C GLU A 273 -8.22 5.46 -18.52
N LEU A 274 -8.23 5.23 -17.20
CA LEU A 274 -7.15 4.49 -16.51
C LEU A 274 -7.22 2.98 -16.75
N ILE A 275 -8.35 2.49 -17.26
CA ILE A 275 -8.52 1.07 -17.53
C ILE A 275 -7.41 0.52 -18.43
N THR A 276 -6.89 1.31 -19.35
CA THR A 276 -5.75 0.92 -20.20
C THR A 276 -4.41 1.09 -19.50
N LEU A 277 -4.28 2.08 -18.61
CA LEU A 277 -3.03 2.42 -17.94
C LEU A 277 -2.63 1.41 -16.85
N ILE A 278 -3.59 0.64 -16.33
CA ILE A 278 -3.29 -0.39 -15.33
C ILE A 278 -2.58 -1.61 -15.91
N GLU A 279 -2.51 -1.76 -17.24
CA GLU A 279 -1.79 -2.86 -17.91
C GLU A 279 -0.26 -2.79 -17.61
N PRO A 280 0.40 -3.91 -17.27
CA PRO A 280 1.80 -3.91 -16.86
C PRO A 280 2.77 -3.22 -17.82
N ASP A 281 2.57 -3.34 -19.13
CA ASP A 281 3.43 -2.73 -20.14
C ASP A 281 3.16 -1.23 -20.34
N LYS A 282 2.00 -0.73 -19.94
CA LYS A 282 1.57 0.67 -20.08
C LYS A 282 1.92 1.56 -18.88
N ARG A 283 2.29 0.96 -17.75
CA ARG A 283 2.72 1.68 -16.55
C ARG A 283 4.06 2.39 -16.74
N SER A 284 4.41 3.24 -15.78
CA SER A 284 5.77 3.79 -15.70
C SER A 284 6.78 2.64 -15.72
N HIS A 285 7.85 2.75 -16.51
CA HIS A 285 8.87 1.69 -16.65
C HIS A 285 8.37 0.36 -17.24
N GLY A 286 7.13 0.31 -17.73
CA GLY A 286 6.64 -0.77 -18.58
C GLY A 286 7.34 -0.77 -19.95
N LYS A 287 7.08 -1.80 -20.76
CA LYS A 287 7.67 -1.91 -22.11
C LYS A 287 7.22 -0.79 -23.05
N TYR A 288 5.99 -0.30 -22.88
CA TYR A 288 5.38 0.75 -23.70
C TYR A 288 4.60 1.74 -22.80
N PRO A 289 5.30 2.55 -21.98
CA PRO A 289 4.66 3.45 -21.02
C PRO A 289 3.66 4.40 -21.71
N LEU A 290 2.48 4.54 -21.13
CA LEU A 290 1.41 5.39 -21.64
C LEU A 290 0.93 6.34 -20.53
N SER A 291 0.76 7.61 -20.87
CA SER A 291 0.14 8.61 -20.00
C SER A 291 -1.16 9.09 -20.61
N CYS A 292 -2.17 9.39 -19.78
CA CYS A 292 -3.37 10.12 -20.20
C CYS A 292 -3.30 11.58 -19.76
N THR A 293 -4.16 12.41 -20.34
CA THR A 293 -4.45 13.76 -19.85
C THR A 293 -5.78 13.68 -19.12
N LEU A 294 -5.78 13.97 -17.83
CA LEU A 294 -6.99 14.02 -17.00
C LEU A 294 -7.89 15.18 -17.45
N PRO A 295 -9.19 15.17 -17.12
CA PRO A 295 -10.11 16.29 -17.40
C PRO A 295 -9.63 17.65 -16.88
N SER A 296 -8.77 17.64 -15.85
CA SER A 296 -8.12 18.84 -15.30
C SER A 296 -7.00 19.43 -16.16
N GLY A 297 -6.54 18.72 -17.18
CA GLY A 297 -5.37 19.03 -18.01
C GLY A 297 -4.05 18.42 -17.51
N GLU A 298 -4.03 17.81 -16.33
CA GLU A 298 -2.84 17.16 -15.77
C GLU A 298 -2.49 15.87 -16.52
N LYS A 299 -1.19 15.64 -16.76
CA LYS A 299 -0.73 14.34 -17.25
C LYS A 299 -0.69 13.33 -16.11
N PHE A 300 -1.20 12.13 -16.35
CA PHE A 300 -1.23 11.06 -15.37
C PHE A 300 -0.72 9.75 -15.96
N ILE A 301 0.04 9.00 -15.16
CA ILE A 301 0.55 7.66 -15.48
C ILE A 301 0.47 6.78 -14.23
N VAL A 302 0.09 5.52 -14.41
CA VAL A 302 0.09 4.54 -13.31
C VAL A 302 1.53 4.05 -13.09
N PRO A 303 2.10 4.15 -11.88
CA PRO A 303 3.49 3.77 -11.66
C PRO A 303 3.68 2.24 -11.53
N SER A 304 4.86 1.74 -11.88
CA SER A 304 5.18 0.30 -11.81
C SER A 304 5.27 -0.27 -10.40
N ASN A 305 5.43 0.56 -9.37
CA ASN A 305 5.48 0.14 -7.97
C ASN A 305 4.12 0.25 -7.23
N LEU A 306 3.02 0.51 -7.94
CA LEU A 306 1.66 0.45 -7.39
C LEU A 306 1.00 -0.89 -7.71
N TYR A 307 0.40 -1.54 -6.72
CA TYR A 307 -0.30 -2.82 -6.85
C TYR A 307 -1.78 -2.63 -6.54
N ILE A 308 -2.65 -3.33 -7.26
CA ILE A 308 -4.10 -3.28 -7.09
C ILE A 308 -4.59 -4.67 -6.68
N ILE A 309 -5.25 -4.75 -5.52
CA ILE A 309 -5.84 -5.98 -4.99
C ILE A 309 -7.35 -5.77 -4.82
N GLY A 310 -8.15 -6.43 -5.64
CA GLY A 310 -9.61 -6.43 -5.53
C GLY A 310 -10.14 -7.63 -4.76
N THR A 311 -11.30 -7.49 -4.11
CA THR A 311 -12.13 -8.64 -3.70
C THR A 311 -13.45 -8.64 -4.47
N MET A 312 -13.96 -9.83 -4.78
CA MET A 312 -15.22 -9.99 -5.51
C MET A 312 -16.05 -11.10 -4.89
N ASN A 313 -17.24 -10.77 -4.40
CA ASN A 313 -18.26 -11.77 -4.06
C ASN A 313 -18.97 -12.22 -5.32
N THR A 314 -18.94 -13.52 -5.59
CA THR A 314 -19.56 -14.11 -6.79
C THR A 314 -21.02 -14.50 -6.61
N ALA A 315 -21.48 -14.67 -5.37
CA ALA A 315 -22.86 -15.06 -5.07
C ALA A 315 -23.88 -13.92 -5.33
N ASP A 316 -23.42 -12.67 -5.25
CA ASP A 316 -24.26 -11.48 -5.32
C ASP A 316 -24.71 -11.20 -6.77
N LYS A 317 -25.91 -11.67 -7.12
CA LYS A 317 -26.51 -11.50 -8.47
C LYS A 317 -26.91 -10.06 -8.81
N SER A 318 -26.99 -9.17 -7.82
CA SER A 318 -27.39 -7.76 -7.97
C SER A 318 -26.25 -6.84 -8.45
N ILE A 319 -25.11 -7.42 -8.80
CA ILE A 319 -23.88 -6.69 -9.06
C ILE A 319 -23.56 -6.64 -10.57
N ALA A 320 -22.98 -5.53 -11.02
CA ALA A 320 -22.51 -5.37 -12.39
C ALA A 320 -21.50 -6.47 -12.75
N LEU A 321 -21.77 -7.19 -13.84
CA LEU A 321 -20.81 -8.15 -14.40
C LEU A 321 -19.53 -7.42 -14.78
N LEU A 322 -18.39 -7.97 -14.37
CA LEU A 322 -17.11 -7.41 -14.75
C LEU A 322 -16.92 -7.49 -16.27
N ASP A 323 -16.64 -6.35 -16.90
CA ASP A 323 -16.36 -6.27 -18.33
C ASP A 323 -15.17 -7.18 -18.71
N ILE A 324 -15.25 -7.84 -19.86
CA ILE A 324 -14.18 -8.64 -20.47
C ILE A 324 -12.88 -7.82 -20.56
N ALA A 325 -13.00 -6.53 -20.86
CA ALA A 325 -11.86 -5.63 -20.93
C ALA A 325 -11.11 -5.52 -19.59
N LEU A 326 -11.83 -5.50 -18.46
CA LEU A 326 -11.22 -5.52 -17.12
C LEU A 326 -10.67 -6.90 -16.80
N ARG A 327 -11.40 -7.96 -17.14
CA ARG A 327 -10.96 -9.33 -16.85
C ARG A 327 -9.58 -9.67 -17.43
N ARG A 328 -9.22 -9.09 -18.57
CA ARG A 328 -7.90 -9.29 -19.21
C ARG A 328 -6.74 -8.58 -18.49
N ARG A 329 -7.02 -7.69 -17.55
CA ARG A 329 -6.05 -6.80 -16.89
C ARG A 329 -5.79 -7.14 -15.43
N PHE A 330 -6.56 -8.07 -14.88
CA PHE A 330 -6.43 -8.60 -13.54
C PHE A 330 -6.14 -10.09 -13.59
N GLU A 331 -5.30 -10.57 -12.69
CA GLU A 331 -5.19 -11.99 -12.37
C GLU A 331 -6.32 -12.40 -11.41
N PHE A 332 -7.04 -13.46 -11.74
CA PHE A 332 -8.18 -13.93 -10.95
C PHE A 332 -7.74 -15.05 -10.03
N VAL A 333 -7.77 -14.80 -8.72
CA VAL A 333 -7.36 -15.75 -7.69
C VAL A 333 -8.61 -16.35 -7.05
N PRO A 334 -8.93 -17.63 -7.31
CA PRO A 334 -10.12 -18.27 -6.78
C PRO A 334 -9.99 -18.56 -5.29
N MET A 335 -11.00 -18.16 -4.52
CA MET A 335 -11.09 -18.31 -3.07
C MET A 335 -12.37 -19.06 -2.71
N TYR A 336 -12.29 -20.39 -2.73
CA TYR A 336 -13.38 -21.31 -2.38
C TYR A 336 -13.24 -21.85 -0.95
N PRO A 337 -14.28 -22.47 -0.38
CA PRO A 337 -14.21 -22.99 0.99
C PRO A 337 -13.03 -23.95 1.19
N ASN A 338 -12.16 -23.63 2.16
CA ASN A 338 -11.08 -24.50 2.60
C ASN A 338 -11.48 -25.18 3.92
N TYR A 339 -11.53 -26.50 3.90
CA TYR A 339 -11.92 -27.33 5.05
C TYR A 339 -10.74 -27.70 5.96
N ALA A 340 -9.51 -27.45 5.52
CA ALA A 340 -8.27 -27.79 6.22
C ALA A 340 -7.36 -26.55 6.23
N LEU A 341 -7.65 -25.62 7.14
CA LEU A 341 -6.85 -24.42 7.31
C LEU A 341 -5.55 -24.74 8.05
N GLN A 342 -4.47 -24.07 7.65
CA GLN A 342 -3.20 -24.12 8.38
C GLN A 342 -3.27 -23.34 9.69
N ASN A 343 -4.07 -22.25 9.72
CA ASN A 343 -4.24 -21.38 10.87
C ASN A 343 -5.73 -21.31 11.25
N GLY A 344 -6.10 -22.01 12.33
CA GLY A 344 -7.47 -22.09 12.84
C GLY A 344 -8.19 -23.40 12.51
N THR A 345 -9.29 -23.64 13.21
CA THR A 345 -10.08 -24.88 13.10
C THR A 345 -11.43 -24.59 12.46
N VAL A 346 -11.79 -25.38 11.46
CA VAL A 346 -13.15 -25.42 10.90
C VAL A 346 -13.91 -26.52 11.63
N HIS A 347 -15.02 -26.16 12.27
CA HIS A 347 -15.89 -27.09 12.97
C HIS A 347 -16.91 -27.73 12.03
N GLU A 348 -17.43 -28.91 12.38
CA GLU A 348 -18.50 -29.60 11.63
C GLU A 348 -18.21 -29.72 10.12
N VAL A 349 -16.95 -30.10 9.79
CA VAL A 349 -16.45 -30.15 8.41
C VAL A 349 -17.31 -31.05 7.51
N GLU A 350 -17.80 -32.17 8.04
CA GLU A 350 -18.64 -33.10 7.29
C GLU A 350 -19.99 -32.48 6.91
N VAL A 351 -20.62 -31.76 7.84
CA VAL A 351 -21.86 -31.02 7.62
C VAL A 351 -21.65 -29.95 6.54
N LEU A 352 -20.59 -29.13 6.70
CA LEU A 352 -20.28 -28.08 5.74
C LEU A 352 -19.96 -28.63 4.34
N LYS A 353 -19.27 -29.78 4.24
CA LYS A 353 -19.00 -30.45 2.96
C LYS A 353 -20.29 -30.96 2.32
N ALA A 354 -21.15 -31.64 3.08
CA ALA A 354 -22.42 -32.16 2.57
C ALA A 354 -23.32 -31.03 2.02
N ILE A 355 -23.46 -29.93 2.77
CA ILE A 355 -24.19 -28.73 2.31
C ILE A 355 -23.60 -28.22 1.00
N ASN A 356 -22.27 -28.04 0.94
CA ASN A 356 -21.60 -27.50 -0.23
C ASN A 356 -21.65 -28.44 -1.44
N ASP A 357 -21.62 -29.75 -1.24
CA ASP A 357 -21.76 -30.74 -2.30
C ASP A 357 -23.14 -30.68 -2.95
N GLN A 358 -24.19 -30.47 -2.16
CA GLN A 358 -25.54 -30.27 -2.70
C GLN A 358 -25.68 -28.92 -3.43
N ILE A 359 -25.16 -27.82 -2.86
CA ILE A 359 -25.19 -26.50 -3.51
C ILE A 359 -24.46 -26.52 -4.86
N LYS A 360 -23.29 -27.17 -4.94
CA LYS A 360 -22.54 -27.29 -6.21
C LYS A 360 -23.38 -27.97 -7.29
N LYS A 361 -24.18 -28.98 -6.93
CA LYS A 361 -25.03 -29.71 -7.87
C LYS A 361 -26.24 -28.88 -8.32
N SER A 362 -26.91 -28.18 -7.40
CA SER A 362 -28.16 -27.49 -7.71
C SER A 362 -27.98 -26.05 -8.21
N LYS A 363 -26.92 -25.35 -7.78
CA LYS A 363 -26.73 -23.92 -8.03
C LYS A 363 -25.36 -23.51 -8.55
N GLY A 364 -24.32 -24.27 -8.21
CA GLY A 364 -22.95 -24.07 -8.66
C GLY A 364 -21.97 -23.60 -7.57
N HIS A 365 -20.71 -23.45 -7.96
CA HIS A 365 -19.59 -23.20 -7.04
C HIS A 365 -19.65 -21.85 -6.31
N ASP A 366 -20.21 -20.84 -6.94
CA ASP A 366 -20.19 -19.46 -6.43
C ASP A 366 -21.15 -19.22 -5.27
N PHE A 367 -22.03 -20.18 -4.98
CA PHE A 367 -23.01 -20.13 -3.88
C PHE A 367 -22.62 -21.02 -2.70
N GLN A 368 -21.43 -21.62 -2.72
CA GLN A 368 -20.96 -22.44 -1.60
C GLN A 368 -20.88 -21.62 -0.31
N ILE A 369 -21.11 -22.26 0.84
CA ILE A 369 -20.96 -21.65 2.17
C ILE A 369 -19.49 -21.63 2.54
N GLY A 370 -18.99 -20.44 2.88
CA GLY A 370 -17.62 -20.23 3.35
C GLY A 370 -17.30 -20.89 4.68
N HIS A 371 -16.04 -21.26 4.87
CA HIS A 371 -15.56 -21.89 6.10
C HIS A 371 -15.57 -20.95 7.30
N SER A 372 -15.54 -19.63 7.10
CA SER A 372 -15.53 -18.65 8.21
C SER A 372 -16.78 -18.71 9.09
N TYR A 373 -17.92 -19.19 8.57
CA TYR A 373 -19.13 -19.39 9.36
C TYR A 373 -18.95 -20.49 10.42
N PHE A 374 -18.07 -21.45 10.13
CA PHE A 374 -17.76 -22.62 10.95
C PHE A 374 -16.45 -22.46 11.74
N MET A 375 -15.95 -21.22 11.85
CA MET A 375 -14.79 -20.88 12.66
C MET A 375 -15.22 -20.07 13.89
N VAL A 376 -14.52 -20.28 15.00
CA VAL A 376 -14.65 -19.48 16.22
C VAL A 376 -13.28 -19.05 16.72
N GLU A 377 -13.26 -18.02 17.54
CA GLU A 377 -12.04 -17.60 18.23
C GLU A 377 -11.56 -18.71 19.15
N GLU A 378 -10.25 -18.77 19.35
CA GLU A 378 -9.60 -19.75 20.22
C GLU A 378 -10.17 -19.67 21.64
N GLY A 379 -10.52 -20.83 22.20
CA GLY A 379 -11.15 -20.94 23.52
C GLY A 379 -12.67 -20.75 23.56
N LYS A 380 -13.33 -20.45 22.44
CA LYS A 380 -14.81 -20.45 22.34
C LYS A 380 -15.33 -21.79 21.84
N GLY A 381 -16.46 -22.25 22.38
CA GLY A 381 -17.17 -23.42 21.87
C GLY A 381 -17.88 -23.11 20.55
N PHE A 382 -17.97 -24.10 19.67
CA PHE A 382 -18.77 -24.02 18.46
C PHE A 382 -20.19 -24.56 18.71
N ASP A 383 -21.21 -23.78 18.32
CA ASP A 383 -22.62 -24.16 18.42
C ASP A 383 -23.20 -24.26 17.01
N LEU A 384 -23.40 -25.51 16.55
CA LEU A 384 -23.92 -25.81 15.22
C LEU A 384 -25.36 -25.31 15.05
N GLU A 385 -26.23 -25.46 16.05
CA GLU A 385 -27.63 -25.03 15.96
C GLU A 385 -27.69 -23.52 15.73
N ASN A 386 -26.94 -22.77 16.53
CA ASN A 386 -26.91 -21.31 16.46
C ASN A 386 -26.25 -20.83 15.15
N CYS A 387 -25.17 -21.47 14.71
CA CYS A 387 -24.53 -21.18 13.43
C CYS A 387 -25.50 -21.38 12.25
N MET A 388 -26.15 -22.53 12.21
CA MET A 388 -27.10 -22.87 11.15
C MET A 388 -28.31 -21.96 11.16
N ASN A 389 -28.98 -21.83 12.30
CA ASN A 389 -30.25 -21.11 12.41
C ASN A 389 -30.11 -19.59 12.24
N LYS A 390 -28.98 -18.98 12.64
CA LYS A 390 -28.80 -17.52 12.56
C LYS A 390 -27.97 -17.04 11.38
N LYS A 391 -27.16 -17.89 10.77
CA LYS A 391 -26.24 -17.47 9.70
C LYS A 391 -26.42 -18.28 8.41
N VAL A 392 -26.35 -19.61 8.47
CA VAL A 392 -26.32 -20.44 7.25
C VAL A 392 -27.71 -20.58 6.61
N ILE A 393 -28.75 -20.93 7.37
CA ILE A 393 -30.11 -21.10 6.82
C ILE A 393 -30.66 -19.81 6.22
N PRO A 394 -30.54 -18.62 6.87
CA PRO A 394 -30.95 -17.37 6.25
C PRO A 394 -30.26 -17.11 4.91
N LEU A 395 -28.96 -17.41 4.80
CA LEU A 395 -28.19 -17.26 3.56
C LEU A 395 -28.65 -18.25 2.49
N LEU A 396 -28.93 -19.50 2.86
CA LEU A 396 -29.50 -20.49 1.94
C LEU A 396 -30.85 -20.04 1.41
N LEU A 397 -31.74 -19.55 2.28
CA LEU A 397 -33.04 -19.03 1.87
C LEU A 397 -32.88 -17.86 0.89
N GLU A 398 -31.91 -16.96 1.10
CA GLU A 398 -31.62 -15.89 0.14
C GLU A 398 -31.12 -16.45 -1.20
N TYR A 399 -30.17 -17.38 -1.17
CA TYR A 399 -29.64 -18.01 -2.39
C TYR A 399 -30.77 -18.64 -3.20
N PHE A 400 -31.64 -19.41 -2.54
CA PHE A 400 -32.73 -20.13 -3.19
C PHE A 400 -34.05 -19.34 -3.25
N MET A 401 -34.01 -18.01 -3.09
CA MET A 401 -35.19 -17.13 -3.26
C MET A 401 -36.40 -17.56 -2.41
N ASN A 402 -36.14 -17.96 -1.16
CA ASN A 402 -37.09 -18.53 -0.19
C ASN A 402 -37.73 -19.86 -0.61
N ASP A 403 -37.12 -20.63 -1.53
CA ASP A 403 -37.54 -21.99 -1.84
C ASP A 403 -37.21 -22.95 -0.68
N GLU A 404 -38.22 -23.19 0.17
CA GLU A 404 -38.12 -24.10 1.30
C GLU A 404 -37.79 -25.54 0.91
N THR A 405 -38.29 -26.01 -0.23
CA THR A 405 -38.13 -27.40 -0.64
C THR A 405 -36.67 -27.69 -0.96
N GLU A 406 -36.03 -26.79 -1.69
CA GLU A 406 -34.61 -26.91 -2.02
C GLU A 406 -33.72 -26.76 -0.77
N VAL A 407 -34.04 -25.80 0.11
CA VAL A 407 -33.28 -25.62 1.37
C VAL A 407 -33.46 -26.82 2.31
N LYS A 408 -34.66 -27.40 2.44
CA LYS A 408 -34.87 -28.64 3.21
C LYS A 408 -34.04 -29.79 2.65
N SER A 409 -34.03 -29.97 1.32
CA SER A 409 -33.23 -31.01 0.67
C SER A 409 -31.73 -30.88 0.98
N ILE A 410 -31.19 -29.66 1.01
CA ILE A 410 -29.80 -29.38 1.37
C ILE A 410 -29.52 -29.76 2.84
N LEU A 411 -30.42 -29.39 3.76
CA LEU A 411 -30.27 -29.68 5.19
C LEU A 411 -30.39 -31.19 5.49
N GLU A 412 -31.34 -31.88 4.85
CA GLU A 412 -31.53 -33.33 4.95
C GLU A 412 -30.32 -34.10 4.40
N ASN A 413 -29.73 -33.64 3.28
CA ASN A 413 -28.51 -34.23 2.74
C ASN A 413 -27.34 -34.15 3.73
N ALA A 414 -27.28 -33.08 4.52
CA ALA A 414 -26.33 -32.89 5.60
C ALA A 414 -26.70 -33.61 6.91
N LYS A 415 -27.75 -34.47 6.89
CA LYS A 415 -28.26 -35.22 8.05
C LYS A 415 -28.70 -34.34 9.22
N LEU A 416 -29.13 -33.11 8.93
CA LEU A 416 -29.62 -32.18 9.93
C LEU A 416 -31.12 -32.39 10.15
N LYS A 417 -31.53 -32.46 11.42
CA LYS A 417 -32.93 -32.59 11.78
C LYS A 417 -33.60 -31.22 11.74
N ILE A 418 -34.61 -31.07 10.89
CA ILE A 418 -35.35 -29.83 10.68
C ILE A 418 -36.54 -29.77 11.65
N LYS A 419 -36.79 -28.60 12.25
CA LYS A 419 -37.95 -28.36 13.12
C LYS A 419 -39.22 -28.31 12.26
N ASP A 420 -40.23 -29.09 12.65
CA ASP A 420 -41.51 -29.12 11.94
C ASP A 420 -42.25 -27.78 12.04
N ASN A 421 -42.90 -27.38 10.94
CA ASN A 421 -43.82 -26.23 10.87
C ASN A 421 -43.25 -24.89 11.41
N GLN A 422 -41.97 -24.59 11.18
CA GLN A 422 -41.37 -23.30 11.56
C GLN A 422 -40.89 -22.49 10.34
N TRP A 423 -41.22 -21.20 10.34
CA TRP A 423 -40.68 -20.20 9.42
C TRP A 423 -40.00 -19.05 10.18
N PRO A 424 -38.77 -18.62 9.79
CA PRO A 424 -37.89 -19.28 8.82
C PRO A 424 -37.48 -20.69 9.27
N LEU A 425 -37.04 -21.53 8.33
CA LEU A 425 -36.56 -22.89 8.60
C LEU A 425 -35.49 -22.90 9.70
N LYS A 426 -35.53 -23.92 10.56
CA LYS A 426 -34.58 -24.12 11.65
C LYS A 426 -34.24 -25.60 11.84
N ILE A 427 -33.07 -25.87 12.39
CA ILE A 427 -32.64 -27.20 12.82
C ILE A 427 -32.64 -27.35 14.35
N ASP A 428 -32.69 -28.59 14.82
CA ASP A 428 -32.35 -29.00 16.20
C ASP A 428 -30.83 -29.23 16.30
N GLY A 429 -30.18 -28.83 17.40
CA GLY A 429 -28.73 -29.00 17.60
C GLY A 429 -28.19 -30.42 17.72
N ASN A 430 -29.05 -31.44 17.61
CA ASN A 430 -28.62 -32.83 17.55
C ASN A 430 -28.60 -33.27 16.08
N ALA A 431 -27.40 -33.41 15.50
CA ALA A 431 -27.23 -34.17 14.26
C ALA A 431 -27.87 -35.56 14.45
N ALA A 432 -28.64 -36.03 13.45
CA ALA A 432 -29.25 -37.34 13.52
C ALA A 432 -28.12 -38.38 13.66
N LYS A 433 -28.05 -39.03 14.83
CA LYS A 433 -27.06 -40.06 15.15
C LYS A 433 -27.07 -41.20 14.14
#